data_AF-A0AAN9DPJ9-F1
#
_entry.id   AF-A0AAN9DPJ9-F1
#
_cell.length_a   1.000
_cell.length_b   1.000
_cell.length_c   1.000
_cell.angle_alpha   90.00
_cell.angle_beta   90.00
_cell.angle_gamma   90.00
#
_symmetry.space_group_name_H-M   'P 1'
#
loop_
_entity.id
_entity.type
_entity.pdbx_description
1 polymer ?
#
loop_
_entity_poly.entity_id
_entity_poly.type
_entity_poly.pdbx_seq_one_letter_code
_entity_poly.pdbx_strand_id
1 'polypeptide(L)' 'MDSIFSFEEMATCSVTGKKGVVGEKRKSFDLQKVQLVIDHVKKKHQGIGDTEIKVCMAQKLKDLRRRAERMPAEGHTED' A
#
# COMPACT_ATOMS: atom_id res chain seq x y z
N MET A 1 -3.20 -5.35 6.31
CA MET A 1 -2.19 -4.57 5.56
C MET A 1 -0.96 -4.43 6.44
N ASP A 2 -1.07 -3.71 7.56
CA ASP A 2 0.04 -3.46 8.50
C ASP A 2 0.63 -4.73 9.15
N SER A 3 -0.13 -5.83 9.19
CA SER A 3 0.33 -7.14 9.67
C SER A 3 1.01 -8.02 8.62
N ILE A 4 1.01 -7.61 7.34
CA ILE A 4 1.48 -8.41 6.18
C ILE A 4 2.60 -7.68 5.43
N PHE A 5 2.56 -6.35 5.40
CA PHE A 5 3.54 -5.51 4.73
C PHE A 5 4.21 -4.57 5.74
N SER A 6 5.52 -4.37 5.60
CA SER A 6 6.23 -3.35 6.37
C SER A 6 5.79 -1.94 5.97
N PHE A 7 6.01 -0.96 6.85
CA PHE A 7 5.73 0.44 6.53
C PHE A 7 6.49 0.90 5.27
N GLU A 8 7.76 0.51 5.14
CA GLU A 8 8.59 0.80 3.97
C GLU A 8 8.02 0.19 2.69
N GLU A 9 7.61 -1.09 2.73
CA GLU A 9 6.96 -1.75 1.60
C GLU A 9 5.66 -1.01 1.22
N MET A 10 4.87 -0.57 2.20
CA MET A 10 3.63 0.18 1.93
C MET A 10 3.87 1.58 1.35
N ALA A 11 4.97 2.23 1.72
CA ALA A 11 5.33 3.54 1.18
C ALA A 11 5.86 3.45 -0.26
N THR A 12 6.64 2.42 -0.57
CA THR A 12 7.40 2.32 -1.83
C THR A 12 6.74 1.44 -2.90
N CYS A 13 5.95 0.44 -2.51
CA CYS A 13 5.35 -0.52 -3.43
C CYS A 13 3.94 -0.13 -3.92
N SER A 14 3.44 -0.88 -4.90
CA SER A 14 2.08 -0.77 -5.44
C SER A 14 1.42 -2.13 -5.57
N VAL A 15 0.08 -2.16 -5.59
CA VAL A 15 -0.70 -3.41 -5.67
C VAL A 15 -0.52 -4.12 -7.02
N THR A 16 -0.38 -3.37 -8.11
CA THR A 16 -0.37 -3.94 -9.48
C THR A 16 0.89 -3.66 -10.27
N GLY A 17 1.88 -2.93 -9.71
CA GLY A 17 3.11 -2.57 -10.42
C GLY A 17 2.91 -1.61 -11.59
N LYS A 18 1.68 -1.14 -11.86
CA LYS A 18 1.42 -0.17 -12.93
C LYS A 18 2.10 1.16 -12.59
N LYS A 19 2.83 1.71 -13.56
CA LYS A 19 3.57 2.98 -13.45
C LYS A 19 2.69 4.07 -12.85
N GLY A 20 3.21 4.79 -11.86
CA GLY A 20 2.63 6.08 -11.48
C GLY A 20 2.71 7.06 -12.64
N VAL A 21 1.90 8.13 -12.58
CA VAL A 21 1.85 9.23 -13.57
C VAL A 21 3.22 9.94 -13.71
N VAL A 22 4.12 9.77 -12.75
CA VAL A 22 5.45 10.37 -12.72
C VAL A 22 6.51 9.28 -12.64
N GLY A 23 7.09 8.93 -13.79
CA GLY A 23 8.47 8.45 -13.99
C GLY A 23 8.96 7.14 -13.34
N GLU A 24 8.65 6.86 -12.08
CA GLU A 24 9.30 5.80 -11.32
C GLU A 24 8.49 4.49 -11.35
N LYS A 25 9.16 3.42 -11.81
CA LYS A 25 8.64 2.05 -11.71
C LYS A 25 8.63 1.65 -10.23
N ARG A 26 7.49 1.81 -9.57
CA ARG A 26 7.30 1.27 -8.21
C ARG A 26 7.33 -0.25 -8.26
N LYS A 27 8.08 -0.86 -7.34
CA LYS A 27 8.06 -2.31 -7.14
C LYS A 27 6.61 -2.74 -6.83
N SER A 28 6.17 -3.86 -7.41
CA SER A 28 4.90 -4.47 -7.04
C SER A 28 5.06 -5.18 -5.70
N PHE A 29 3.99 -5.23 -4.90
CA PHE A 29 3.94 -6.16 -3.80
C PHE A 29 4.08 -7.60 -4.27
N ASP A 30 4.58 -8.46 -3.38
CA ASP A 30 4.49 -9.90 -3.55
C ASP A 30 3.02 -10.32 -3.77
N LEU A 31 2.79 -11.01 -4.88
CA LEU A 31 1.45 -11.45 -5.29
C LEU A 31 0.82 -12.40 -4.27
N GLN A 32 1.62 -13.23 -3.59
CA GLN A 32 1.13 -14.13 -2.53
C GLN A 32 0.65 -13.33 -1.32
N LYS A 33 1.40 -12.30 -0.90
CA LYS A 33 0.98 -11.41 0.19
C LYS A 33 -0.30 -10.65 -0.18
N VAL A 34 -0.45 -10.21 -1.44
CA VAL A 34 -1.69 -9.58 -1.92
C VAL A 34 -2.86 -10.57 -1.88
N GLN A 35 -2.65 -11.82 -2.28
CA GLN A 35 -3.68 -12.85 -2.22
C GLN A 35 -4.12 -13.14 -0.79
N LEU A 36 -3.19 -13.19 0.18
CA LEU A 36 -3.51 -13.34 1.60
C LEU A 36 -4.43 -12.23 2.11
N VAL A 37 -4.22 -10.98 1.67
CA VAL A 37 -5.14 -9.87 2.01
C VAL A 37 -6.52 -10.09 1.41
N ILE A 38 -6.59 -10.48 0.14
CA ILE A 38 -7.85 -10.74 -0.58
C ILE A 38 -8.65 -11.83 0.14
N ASP A 39 -8.00 -12.95 0.45
CA ASP A 39 -8.65 -14.08 1.10
C ASP A 39 -9.14 -13.71 2.51
N HIS A 40 -8.35 -12.93 3.27
CA HIS A 40 -8.76 -12.46 4.59
C HIS A 40 -9.97 -11.51 4.53
N VAL A 41 -10.02 -10.61 3.55
CA VAL A 41 -11.15 -9.69 3.36
C VAL A 41 -12.39 -10.46 2.92
N LYS A 42 -12.27 -11.38 1.96
CA LYS A 42 -13.38 -12.24 1.51
C LYS A 42 -13.95 -13.13 2.61
N LYS A 43 -13.10 -13.60 3.53
CA LYS A 43 -13.56 -14.37 4.70
C LYS A 43 -14.48 -13.55 5.61
N LYS A 44 -14.27 -12.23 5.68
CA LYS A 44 -15.05 -11.31 6.54
C LYS A 44 -16.20 -10.63 5.81
N HIS A 45 -16.08 -10.43 4.51
CA HIS A 45 -17.04 -9.71 3.70
C HIS A 45 -17.42 -10.53 2.47
N GLN A 46 -18.64 -11.06 2.49
CA GLN A 46 -19.20 -11.81 1.36
C GLN A 46 -19.59 -10.85 0.22
N GLY A 47 -19.41 -11.28 -1.02
CA GLY A 47 -19.84 -10.53 -2.21
C GLY A 47 -18.86 -9.46 -2.71
N ILE A 48 -17.71 -9.26 -2.07
CA ILE A 48 -16.69 -8.32 -2.56
C ILE A 48 -15.73 -9.03 -3.53
N GLY A 49 -15.55 -8.45 -4.72
CA GLY A 49 -14.62 -8.94 -5.73
C GLY A 49 -13.17 -8.53 -5.49
N ASP A 50 -12.23 -9.29 -6.09
CA ASP A 50 -10.79 -9.05 -5.99
C ASP A 50 -10.40 -7.63 -6.43
N THR A 51 -11.06 -7.13 -7.47
CA THR A 51 -10.80 -5.80 -8.01
C THR A 51 -11.11 -4.71 -6.98
N GLU A 52 -12.24 -4.80 -6.29
CA GLU A 52 -12.65 -3.83 -5.26
C GLU A 52 -11.68 -3.84 -4.08
N ILE A 53 -11.25 -5.04 -3.67
CA ILE A 53 -10.25 -5.19 -2.61
C ILE A 53 -8.92 -4.56 -3.03
N LYS A 54 -8.45 -4.84 -4.25
CA LYS A 54 -7.21 -4.25 -4.80
C LYS A 54 -7.29 -2.72 -4.92
N VAL A 55 -8.45 -2.17 -5.28
CA VAL A 55 -8.70 -0.71 -5.32
C VAL A 55 -8.61 -0.11 -3.91
N CYS A 56 -9.26 -0.74 -2.92
CA CYS A 56 -9.21 -0.31 -1.52
C CYS A 56 -7.77 -0.35 -0.99
N MET A 57 -7.02 -1.42 -1.29
CA MET A 57 -5.60 -1.50 -0.98
C MET A 57 -4.81 -0.34 -1.61
N ALA A 58 -5.02 -0.05 -2.89
CA ALA A 58 -4.32 1.04 -3.58
C ALA A 58 -4.62 2.42 -2.97
N GLN A 59 -5.87 2.67 -2.56
CA GLN A 59 -6.27 3.89 -1.85
C GLN A 59 -5.58 4.01 -0.50
N LYS A 60 -5.57 2.94 0.31
CA LYS A 60 -4.86 2.93 1.60
C LYS A 60 -3.38 3.29 1.46
N LEU A 61 -2.69 2.76 0.45
CA LEU A 61 -1.28 3.08 0.19
C LEU A 61 -1.09 4.51 -0.30
N LYS A 62 -2.05 5.08 -1.03
CA LYS A 62 -2.03 6.48 -1.46
C LYS A 62 -2.16 7.41 -0.25
N ASP A 63 -3.07 7.09 0.66
CA ASP A 63 -3.28 7.88 1.89
C ASP A 63 -2.09 7.80 2.84
N LEU A 64 -1.49 6.61 2.99
CA LEU A 64 -0.27 6.42 3.78
C LEU A 64 0.88 7.31 3.28
N ARG A 65 1.13 7.31 1.96
CA ARG A 65 2.15 8.15 1.34
C ARG A 65 1.88 9.64 1.56
N ARG A 66 0.64 10.07 1.32
CA ARG A 66 0.23 11.46 1.55
C ARG A 66 0.39 11.89 3.01
N ARG A 67 0.20 10.98 3.97
CA ARG A 67 0.45 11.24 5.39
C ARG A 67 1.94 11.32 5.70
N ALA A 68 2.76 10.46 5.12
CA ALA A 68 4.21 10.51 5.26
C ALA A 68 4.79 11.82 4.73
N GLU A 69 4.26 12.36 3.62
CA GLU A 69 4.65 13.67 3.07
C GLU A 69 4.20 14.87 3.94
N ARG A 70 3.24 14.67 4.86
CA ARG A 70 2.68 15.72 5.72
C ARG A 70 3.18 15.68 7.16
N MET A 71 3.92 14.64 7.55
CA MET A 71 4.67 14.68 8.79
C MET A 71 5.89 15.58 8.54
N PRO A 72 6.05 16.70 9.27
CA PRO A 72 7.31 17.44 9.21
C PRO A 72 8.43 16.46 9.59
N ALA A 73 9.52 16.46 8.83
CA ALA A 73 10.73 15.78 9.26
C ALA A 73 11.08 16.34 10.64
N GLU A 74 10.88 15.56 11.71
CA GLU A 74 11.32 15.96 13.03
C GLU A 74 12.83 16.21 12.97
N GLY A 75 13.22 17.36 13.52
CA GLY A 75 14.49 18.01 13.28
C GLY A 75 15.72 17.15 13.54
N HIS A 76 16.64 17.19 12.58
CA HIS A 76 18.06 17.20 12.90
C HIS A 76 18.48 18.67 13.00
N THR A 77 18.46 19.20 14.21
CA THR A 77 19.34 20.31 14.57
C THR A 77 20.32 19.68 15.56
N GLU A 78 21.44 19.18 15.04
CA GLU A 78 22.61 18.92 15.86
C GLU A 78 23.29 20.27 16.11
N ASP A 79 23.68 20.46 17.37
CA ASP A 79 24.30 21.62 18.01
C ASP A 79 25.66 22.00 17.39
#